data_AF-A0AAE3M5Z4-F1
#
_entry.id   AF-A0AAE3M5Z4-F1
#
_cell.length_a   1.000
_cell.length_b   1.000
_cell.length_c   1.000
_cell.angle_alpha   90.00
_cell.angle_beta   90.00
_cell.angle_gamma   90.00
#
_symmetry.space_group_name_H-M   'P 1'
#
loop_
_entity.id
_entity.type
_entity.pdbx_description
1 polymer ?
#
loop_
_entity_poly.entity_id
_entity_poly.type
_entity_poly.pdbx_seq_one_letter_code
_entity_poly.pdbx_strand_id
1 'polypeptide(L)'
;MKYRFRKIIIPYLIISILYFLIFSVIYWLFVVKHHLIDNDNIIFGSVVPALTSGLITYFVLRKRLKLLQVSDKYLQFVLLIGWLLMTAPVISYQYYVYFESGKLTELENTYDIFDTEPSMFYSIKNSTQLMDKSFMYVTKEHHVKEPVICVNSYFICPLINPGDSSDLRNVWIGFNIGERFSDRVFDDKQKQDRLIRNFADSTITVYKNHNFKTNYLKRLSSTAEIDGFINALDNAGLSIDKEKLVILKEQNGDYETRTGKSLWLTKFFLLISNITWILFTIFPRMKNAL
;
A
#
# COMPACT_ATOMS: atom_id res chain seq x y z
N MET A 1 8.22 -40.95 -11.65
CA MET A 1 8.50 -39.78 -10.77
C MET A 1 9.63 -38.89 -11.29
N LYS A 2 10.83 -39.44 -11.61
CA LYS A 2 12.00 -38.69 -12.12
C LYS A 2 11.73 -37.80 -13.34
N TYR A 3 10.91 -38.25 -14.29
CA TYR A 3 10.55 -37.46 -15.48
C TYR A 3 9.67 -36.22 -15.15
N ARG A 4 8.67 -36.38 -14.27
CA ARG A 4 7.83 -35.26 -13.76
C ARG A 4 8.68 -34.19 -13.10
N PHE A 5 9.56 -34.66 -12.22
CA PHE A 5 10.46 -33.80 -11.47
C PHE A 5 11.32 -32.94 -12.41
N ARG A 6 11.93 -33.57 -13.42
CA ARG A 6 12.81 -32.87 -14.38
C ARG A 6 12.08 -31.94 -15.36
N LYS A 7 10.88 -32.30 -15.82
CA LYS A 7 10.21 -31.57 -16.92
C LYS A 7 9.18 -30.54 -16.46
N ILE A 8 8.63 -30.69 -15.25
CA ILE A 8 7.54 -29.84 -14.73
C ILE A 8 7.94 -29.16 -13.42
N ILE A 9 8.41 -29.91 -12.41
CA ILE A 9 8.69 -29.36 -11.07
C ILE A 9 9.93 -28.45 -11.08
N ILE A 10 11.11 -28.99 -11.44
CA ILE A 10 12.36 -28.21 -11.46
C ILE A 10 12.21 -26.92 -12.29
N PRO A 11 11.64 -26.96 -13.51
CA PRO A 11 11.51 -25.74 -14.29
C PRO A 11 10.61 -24.69 -13.64
N TYR A 12 9.53 -25.09 -12.97
CA TYR A 12 8.71 -24.14 -12.21
C TYR A 12 9.49 -23.53 -11.05
N LEU A 13 10.20 -24.35 -10.26
CA LEU A 13 11.00 -23.84 -9.14
C LEU A 13 12.02 -22.80 -9.61
N ILE A 14 12.73 -23.10 -10.71
CA ILE A 14 13.70 -22.17 -11.31
C ILE A 14 13.00 -20.91 -11.79
N ILE A 15 11.89 -21.03 -12.52
CA ILE A 15 11.14 -19.86 -13.04
C ILE A 15 10.61 -19.00 -11.89
N SER A 16 10.05 -19.62 -10.84
CA SER A 16 9.49 -18.93 -9.68
C SER A 16 10.55 -18.13 -8.94
N ILE A 17 11.69 -18.74 -8.62
CA ILE A 17 12.82 -18.08 -7.95
C ILE A 17 13.42 -17.00 -8.84
N LEU A 18 13.67 -17.30 -10.12
CA LEU A 18 14.26 -16.35 -11.04
C LEU A 18 13.35 -15.15 -11.27
N TYR A 19 12.04 -15.38 -11.44
CA TYR A 19 11.06 -14.31 -11.55
C TYR A 19 11.03 -13.44 -10.30
N PHE A 20 10.99 -14.06 -9.12
CA PHE A 20 11.06 -13.34 -7.85
C PHE A 20 12.32 -12.46 -7.76
N LEU A 21 13.49 -12.99 -8.07
CA LEU A 21 14.76 -12.25 -8.00
C LEU A 21 14.84 -11.12 -9.03
N ILE A 22 14.55 -11.42 -10.30
CA ILE A 22 14.59 -10.43 -11.38
C ILE A 22 13.63 -9.28 -11.09
N PHE A 23 12.38 -9.61 -10.73
CA PHE A 23 11.39 -8.58 -10.45
C PHE A 23 11.80 -7.73 -9.24
N SER A 24 12.30 -8.36 -8.18
CA SER A 24 12.78 -7.67 -6.99
C SER A 24 13.90 -6.68 -7.30
N VAL A 25 14.87 -7.08 -8.13
CA VAL A 25 15.97 -6.21 -8.55
C VAL A 25 15.46 -5.05 -9.42
N ILE A 26 14.56 -5.32 -10.37
CA ILE A 26 13.95 -4.29 -11.20
C ILE A 26 13.18 -3.29 -10.32
N TYR A 27 12.33 -3.77 -9.41
CA TYR A 27 11.57 -2.91 -8.52
C TYR A 27 12.51 -2.03 -7.67
N TRP A 28 13.51 -2.64 -7.05
CA TRP A 28 14.49 -1.88 -6.26
C TRP A 28 15.23 -0.82 -7.10
N LEU A 29 15.65 -1.14 -8.32
CA LEU A 29 16.35 -0.19 -9.20
C LEU A 29 15.45 0.97 -9.62
N PHE A 30 14.30 0.69 -10.22
CA PHE A 30 13.47 1.72 -10.85
C PHE A 30 12.63 2.51 -9.85
N VAL A 31 12.11 1.85 -8.82
CA VAL A 31 11.14 2.42 -7.88
C VAL A 31 11.88 2.98 -6.65
N VAL A 32 12.72 2.16 -6.02
CA VAL A 32 13.39 2.57 -4.78
C VAL A 32 14.61 3.46 -5.04
N LYS A 33 15.52 3.06 -5.93
CA LYS A 33 16.81 3.75 -6.09
C LYS A 33 16.72 5.00 -6.95
N HIS A 34 16.02 4.90 -8.08
CA HIS A 34 15.96 6.01 -9.05
C HIS A 34 14.69 6.86 -8.93
N HIS A 35 13.74 6.50 -8.07
CA HIS A 35 12.47 7.22 -7.89
C HIS A 35 11.77 7.57 -9.22
N LEU A 36 11.92 6.72 -10.25
CA LEU A 36 11.39 6.99 -11.60
C LEU A 36 9.87 6.85 -11.67
N ILE A 37 9.31 6.14 -10.69
CA ILE A 37 7.89 5.82 -10.58
C ILE A 37 7.51 6.11 -9.14
N ASP A 38 6.41 6.84 -8.92
CA ASP A 38 5.90 7.07 -7.58
C ASP A 38 5.59 5.75 -6.88
N ASN A 39 6.17 5.56 -5.70
CA ASN A 39 6.20 4.27 -5.02
C ASN A 39 4.83 3.84 -4.46
N ASP A 40 3.93 4.79 -4.21
CA ASP A 40 2.53 4.50 -3.81
C ASP A 40 1.65 4.09 -5.01
N ASN A 41 2.21 4.04 -6.24
CA ASN A 41 1.48 3.60 -7.41
C ASN A 41 1.25 2.08 -7.38
N ILE A 42 0.00 1.70 -7.06
CA ILE A 42 -0.51 0.31 -7.09
C ILE A 42 -0.16 -0.40 -8.40
N ILE A 43 -0.02 0.34 -9.50
CA ILE A 43 0.31 -0.22 -10.81
C ILE A 43 1.64 -0.98 -10.76
N PHE A 44 2.73 -0.36 -10.33
CA PHE A 44 4.04 -1.02 -10.33
C PHE A 44 4.23 -1.97 -9.15
N GLY A 45 3.64 -1.67 -7.99
CA GLY A 45 3.73 -2.49 -6.79
C GLY A 45 2.82 -3.73 -6.77
N SER A 46 1.84 -3.83 -7.68
CA SER A 46 0.85 -4.93 -7.65
C SER A 46 0.33 -5.35 -9.02
N VAL A 47 -0.04 -4.40 -9.88
CA VAL A 47 -0.63 -4.73 -11.20
C VAL A 47 0.42 -5.33 -12.15
N VAL A 48 1.59 -4.71 -12.28
CA VAL A 48 2.67 -5.20 -13.14
C VAL A 48 3.11 -6.61 -12.73
N PRO A 49 3.43 -6.90 -11.44
CA PRO A 49 3.73 -8.25 -10.98
C PRO A 49 2.65 -9.27 -11.31
N ALA A 50 1.37 -8.90 -11.17
CA ALA A 50 0.25 -9.78 -11.49
C ALA A 50 0.14 -10.04 -12.99
N LEU A 51 0.28 -9.02 -13.84
CA LEU A 51 0.22 -9.21 -15.29
C LEU A 51 1.39 -10.06 -15.80
N THR A 52 2.62 -9.76 -15.36
CA THR A 52 3.81 -10.48 -15.85
C THR A 52 3.86 -11.93 -15.36
N SER A 53 3.47 -12.21 -14.11
CA SER A 53 3.35 -13.59 -13.62
C SER A 53 2.26 -14.37 -14.34
N GLY A 54 1.14 -13.71 -14.69
CA GLY A 54 0.05 -14.29 -15.46
C GLY A 54 0.50 -14.69 -16.87
N LEU A 55 1.23 -13.81 -17.55
CA LEU A 55 1.83 -14.09 -18.86
C LEU A 55 2.82 -15.26 -18.80
N ILE A 56 3.72 -15.28 -17.81
CA ILE A 56 4.67 -16.39 -17.63
C ILE A 56 3.92 -17.71 -17.40
N THR A 57 2.90 -17.69 -16.55
CA THR A 57 2.10 -18.87 -16.24
C THR A 57 1.36 -19.37 -17.48
N TYR A 58 0.73 -18.47 -18.24
CA TYR A 58 -0.04 -18.82 -19.43
C TYR A 58 0.81 -19.31 -20.60
N PHE A 59 1.96 -18.68 -20.88
CA PHE A 59 2.78 -19.02 -22.05
C PHE A 59 3.83 -20.09 -21.77
N VAL A 60 4.42 -20.10 -20.57
CA VAL A 60 5.52 -21.01 -20.23
C VAL A 60 5.01 -22.23 -19.47
N LEU A 61 4.29 -22.01 -18.35
CA LEU A 61 3.85 -23.12 -17.50
C LEU A 61 2.75 -23.96 -18.17
N ARG A 62 1.82 -23.35 -18.90
CA ARG A 62 0.78 -24.08 -19.66
C ARG A 62 1.37 -25.12 -20.61
N LYS A 63 2.41 -24.77 -21.36
CA LYS A 63 3.06 -25.71 -22.31
C LYS A 63 3.61 -26.94 -21.59
N ARG A 64 4.15 -26.75 -20.38
CA ARG A 64 4.69 -27.83 -19.55
C ARG A 64 3.59 -28.63 -18.86
N LEU A 65 2.54 -27.98 -18.38
CA LEU A 65 1.40 -28.64 -17.73
C LEU A 65 0.58 -29.49 -18.69
N LYS A 66 0.52 -29.16 -19.99
CA LYS A 66 -0.09 -30.02 -21.03
C LYS A 66 0.56 -31.41 -21.17
N LEU A 67 1.73 -31.62 -20.58
CA LEU A 67 2.35 -32.96 -20.47
C LEU A 67 1.62 -33.86 -19.47
N LEU A 68 0.83 -33.27 -18.56
CA LEU A 68 -0.07 -33.99 -17.67
C LEU A 68 -1.36 -34.35 -18.44
N GLN A 69 -1.80 -35.60 -18.34
CA GLN A 69 -3.09 -36.06 -18.86
C GLN A 69 -4.19 -35.65 -17.89
N VAL A 70 -4.54 -34.37 -17.91
CA VAL A 70 -5.59 -33.79 -17.08
C VAL A 70 -6.69 -33.20 -17.96
N SER A 71 -7.89 -33.08 -17.39
CA SER A 71 -8.97 -32.35 -18.06
C SER A 71 -8.61 -30.88 -18.22
N ASP A 72 -9.15 -30.23 -19.25
CA ASP A 72 -8.92 -28.80 -19.50
C ASP A 72 -9.37 -27.93 -18.32
N LYS A 73 -10.47 -28.32 -17.63
CA LYS A 73 -10.94 -27.64 -16.42
C LYS A 73 -9.90 -27.68 -15.30
N TYR A 74 -9.28 -28.84 -15.07
CA TYR A 74 -8.22 -28.96 -14.07
C TYR A 74 -6.96 -28.18 -14.47
N LEU A 75 -6.59 -28.21 -15.75
CA LEU A 75 -5.47 -27.42 -16.27
C LEU A 75 -5.68 -25.92 -16.06
N GLN A 76 -6.87 -25.40 -16.37
CA GLN A 76 -7.21 -23.99 -16.14
C GLN A 76 -7.16 -23.62 -14.65
N PHE A 77 -7.66 -24.50 -13.78
CA PHE A 77 -7.59 -24.31 -12.34
C PHE A 77 -6.15 -24.24 -11.84
N VAL A 78 -5.28 -25.18 -12.24
CA VAL A 78 -3.86 -25.18 -11.85
C VAL A 78 -3.13 -23.96 -12.39
N LEU A 79 -3.48 -23.46 -13.59
CA LEU A 79 -2.92 -22.22 -14.13
C LEU A 79 -3.35 -20.99 -13.32
N LEU A 80 -4.62 -20.89 -12.93
CA LEU A 80 -5.09 -19.79 -12.10
C LEU A 80 -4.39 -19.79 -10.74
N ILE A 81 -4.28 -20.96 -10.10
CA ILE A 81 -3.58 -21.07 -8.82
C ILE A 81 -2.08 -20.80 -8.99
N GLY A 82 -1.44 -21.33 -10.04
CA GLY A 82 -0.03 -21.05 -10.34
C GLY A 82 0.25 -19.56 -10.53
N TRP A 83 -0.68 -18.85 -11.18
CA TRP A 83 -0.59 -17.39 -11.34
C TRP A 83 -0.60 -16.68 -9.98
N LEU A 84 -1.55 -17.02 -9.09
CA LEU A 84 -1.62 -16.44 -7.74
C LEU A 84 -0.37 -16.77 -6.91
N LEU A 85 0.10 -18.01 -6.96
CA LEU A 85 1.28 -18.48 -6.24
C LEU A 85 2.58 -17.79 -6.71
N MET A 86 2.70 -17.48 -8.01
CA MET A 86 3.84 -16.68 -8.50
C MET A 86 3.75 -15.21 -8.11
N THR A 87 2.54 -14.66 -7.99
CA THR A 87 2.31 -13.23 -7.75
C THR A 87 2.49 -12.85 -6.30
N ALA A 88 1.91 -13.62 -5.38
CA ALA A 88 1.86 -13.31 -3.95
C ALA A 88 3.23 -12.99 -3.31
N PRO A 89 4.29 -13.82 -3.47
CA PRO A 89 5.58 -13.52 -2.84
C PRO A 89 6.26 -12.27 -3.41
N VAL A 90 5.99 -11.96 -4.67
CA VAL A 90 6.58 -10.78 -5.34
C VAL A 90 5.95 -9.50 -4.81
N ILE A 91 4.61 -9.44 -4.70
CA ILE A 91 3.90 -8.28 -4.15
C ILE A 91 4.28 -8.06 -2.68
N SER A 92 4.28 -9.12 -1.86
CA SER A 92 4.63 -8.98 -0.44
C SER A 92 6.07 -8.50 -0.24
N TYR A 93 6.99 -8.89 -1.12
CA TYR A 93 8.38 -8.47 -1.04
C TYR A 93 8.59 -7.03 -1.51
N GLN A 94 7.82 -6.57 -2.50
CA GLN A 94 7.87 -5.16 -2.91
C GLN A 94 7.44 -4.25 -1.79
N TYR A 95 6.37 -4.61 -1.08
CA TYR A 95 5.96 -3.90 0.12
C TYR A 95 7.09 -3.89 1.17
N TYR A 96 7.73 -5.04 1.42
CA TYR A 96 8.87 -5.10 2.32
C TYR A 96 10.01 -4.15 1.90
N VAL A 97 10.48 -4.26 0.67
CA VAL A 97 11.61 -3.48 0.15
C VAL A 97 11.31 -1.99 0.16
N TYR A 98 10.09 -1.58 -0.17
CA TYR A 98 9.68 -0.18 -0.14
C TYR A 98 9.81 0.42 1.25
N PHE A 99 9.18 -0.18 2.26
CA PHE A 99 9.23 0.32 3.63
C PHE A 99 10.62 0.17 4.26
N GLU A 100 11.34 -0.92 3.97
CA GLU A 100 12.69 -1.13 4.49
C GLU A 100 13.66 -0.07 3.96
N SER A 101 13.53 0.33 2.70
CA SER A 101 14.42 1.32 2.08
C SER A 101 14.08 2.76 2.45
N GLY A 102 12.91 3.00 3.06
CA GLY A 102 12.52 4.32 3.52
C GLY A 102 13.38 4.79 4.68
N LYS A 103 14.16 5.85 4.47
CA LYS A 103 15.03 6.45 5.48
C LYS A 103 14.23 7.26 6.51
N LEU A 104 14.58 7.10 7.79
CA LEU A 104 14.20 8.03 8.86
C LEU A 104 15.23 9.16 8.96
N THR A 105 14.74 10.40 8.87
CA THR A 105 15.55 11.60 9.09
C THR A 105 15.12 12.26 10.39
N GLU A 106 16.07 12.44 11.30
CA GLU A 106 15.85 13.15 12.55
C GLU A 106 16.05 14.64 12.33
N LEU A 107 15.04 15.43 12.72
CA LEU A 107 15.04 16.88 12.64
C LEU A 107 14.98 17.45 14.05
N GLU A 108 15.76 18.50 14.30
CA GLU A 108 15.70 19.20 15.58
C GLU A 108 14.45 20.07 15.63
N ASN A 109 14.14 20.75 14.53
CA ASN A 109 12.99 21.64 14.38
C ASN A 109 12.14 21.25 13.18
N THR A 110 10.91 21.75 13.14
CA THR A 110 9.94 21.44 12.08
C THR A 110 10.40 21.94 10.71
N TYR A 111 11.03 23.11 10.66
CA TYR A 111 11.41 23.76 9.39
C TYR A 111 12.72 23.26 8.78
N ASP A 112 13.52 22.51 9.54
CA ASP A 112 14.74 21.85 9.03
C ASP A 112 14.39 20.89 7.86
N ILE A 113 13.13 20.48 7.73
CA ILE A 113 12.63 19.66 6.62
C ILE A 113 12.84 20.30 5.24
N PHE A 114 12.92 21.63 5.16
CA PHE A 114 13.16 22.34 3.90
C PHE A 114 14.65 22.42 3.55
N ASP A 115 15.53 22.24 4.53
CA ASP A 115 16.98 22.31 4.39
C ASP A 115 17.62 20.92 4.24
N THR A 116 16.81 19.85 4.30
CA THR A 116 17.26 18.45 4.20
C THR A 116 16.74 17.77 2.94
N GLU A 117 17.47 16.75 2.47
CA GLU A 117 16.99 15.93 1.35
C GLU A 117 15.67 15.22 1.71
N PRO A 118 14.65 15.26 0.83
CA PRO A 118 13.38 14.60 1.05
C PRO A 118 13.53 13.12 1.42
N SER A 119 13.15 12.79 2.65
CA SER A 119 13.10 11.43 3.18
C SER A 119 11.65 10.93 3.30
N MET A 120 11.48 9.61 3.38
CA MET A 120 10.16 8.97 3.53
C MET A 120 9.61 9.15 4.94
N PHE A 121 10.48 9.07 5.96
CA PHE A 121 10.10 9.18 7.35
C PHE A 121 10.87 10.30 8.06
N TYR A 122 10.23 10.91 9.04
CA TYR A 122 10.80 11.95 9.89
C TYR A 122 10.53 11.69 11.37
N SER A 123 11.49 12.09 12.19
CA SER A 123 11.33 12.25 13.64
C SER A 123 11.65 13.70 13.97
N ILE A 124 10.72 14.45 14.56
CA ILE A 124 10.87 15.88 14.86
C ILE A 124 10.84 16.07 16.37
N LYS A 125 11.95 16.54 16.95
CA LYS A 125 12.06 16.73 18.40
C LYS A 125 11.28 17.93 18.89
N ASN A 126 11.53 19.11 18.32
CA ASN A 126 10.89 20.35 18.72
C ASN A 126 9.80 20.70 17.70
N SER A 127 8.57 20.33 18.02
CA SER A 127 7.40 20.69 17.24
C SER A 127 6.20 20.98 18.11
N THR A 128 5.30 21.80 17.61
CA THR A 128 4.04 22.16 18.26
C THR A 128 2.93 22.14 17.21
N GLN A 129 1.82 21.46 17.53
CA GLN A 129 0.63 21.41 16.69
C GLN A 129 -0.30 22.57 17.04
N LEU A 130 -0.66 23.39 16.05
CA LEU A 130 -1.63 24.47 16.23
C LEU A 130 -3.05 23.95 16.02
N MET A 131 -3.57 23.21 17.00
CA MET A 131 -4.89 22.57 16.91
C MET A 131 -6.04 23.58 16.72
N ASP A 132 -5.86 24.83 17.17
CA ASP A 132 -6.78 25.95 16.96
C ASP A 132 -6.85 26.43 15.51
N LYS A 133 -5.82 26.15 14.72
CA LYS A 133 -5.72 26.43 13.28
C LYS A 133 -5.83 25.18 12.41
N SER A 134 -6.53 24.16 12.92
CA SER A 134 -6.79 22.93 12.17
C SER A 134 -7.97 23.07 11.21
N PHE A 135 -7.91 22.34 10.11
CA PHE A 135 -8.98 22.29 9.10
C PHE A 135 -9.46 20.87 8.89
N MET A 136 -10.71 20.75 8.43
CA MET A 136 -11.37 19.48 8.22
C MET A 136 -12.05 19.44 6.85
N TYR A 137 -11.98 18.28 6.20
CA TYR A 137 -12.76 17.97 5.02
C TYR A 137 -13.38 16.58 5.12
N VAL A 138 -14.65 16.46 4.75
CA VAL A 138 -15.38 15.19 4.74
C VAL A 138 -15.66 14.79 3.31
N THR A 139 -15.25 13.58 2.96
CA THR A 139 -15.57 12.94 1.68
C THR A 139 -16.71 11.95 1.86
N LYS A 140 -17.56 11.85 0.84
CA LYS A 140 -18.59 10.82 0.72
C LYS A 140 -18.43 10.18 -0.65
N GLU A 141 -17.92 8.95 -0.67
CA GLU A 141 -17.62 8.21 -1.90
C GLU A 141 -18.50 6.97 -2.00
N HIS A 142 -19.16 6.80 -3.15
CA HIS A 142 -19.91 5.59 -3.45
C HIS A 142 -18.97 4.53 -4.01
N HIS A 143 -19.00 3.34 -3.43
CA HIS A 143 -18.18 2.25 -3.92
C HIS A 143 -18.83 1.66 -5.19
N VAL A 144 -18.11 1.66 -6.31
CA VAL A 144 -18.68 1.29 -7.63
C VAL A 144 -19.19 -0.16 -7.69
N LYS A 145 -18.60 -1.05 -6.89
CA LYS A 145 -18.86 -2.51 -6.96
C LYS A 145 -19.66 -3.06 -5.78
N GLU A 146 -19.76 -2.31 -4.68
CA GLU A 146 -20.42 -2.74 -3.47
C GLU A 146 -21.43 -1.67 -3.07
N PRO A 147 -22.62 -2.03 -2.58
CA PRO A 147 -23.59 -1.07 -2.09
C PRO A 147 -23.12 -0.61 -0.70
N VAL A 148 -22.04 0.16 -0.69
CA VAL A 148 -21.45 0.79 0.48
C VAL A 148 -21.02 2.21 0.13
N ILE A 149 -21.18 3.10 1.11
CA ILE A 149 -20.71 4.48 1.06
C ILE A 149 -19.53 4.56 2.02
N CYS A 150 -18.38 4.98 1.50
CA CYS A 150 -17.21 5.27 2.29
C CYS A 150 -17.26 6.76 2.66
N VAL A 151 -17.20 7.06 3.95
CA VAL A 151 -17.08 8.43 4.45
C VAL A 151 -15.74 8.55 5.13
N ASN A 152 -14.92 9.53 4.71
CA ASN A 152 -13.65 9.82 5.37
C ASN A 152 -13.63 11.29 5.83
N SER A 153 -13.31 11.48 7.10
CA SER A 153 -12.97 12.78 7.68
C SER A 153 -11.45 12.96 7.66
N TYR A 154 -10.98 13.96 6.93
CA TYR A 154 -9.58 14.38 6.86
C TYR A 154 -9.39 15.61 7.72
N PHE A 155 -8.50 15.53 8.70
CA PHE A 155 -8.07 16.63 9.55
C PHE A 155 -6.62 16.99 9.22
N ILE A 156 -6.33 18.28 9.14
CA ILE A 156 -4.99 18.78 8.90
C ILE A 156 -4.67 19.92 9.85
N CYS A 157 -3.49 19.87 10.45
CA CYS A 157 -3.04 20.78 11.48
C CYS A 157 -1.65 21.34 11.14
N PRO A 158 -1.40 22.65 11.30
CA PRO A 158 -0.07 23.21 11.09
C PRO A 158 0.89 22.63 12.13
N LEU A 159 2.07 22.25 11.67
CA LEU A 159 3.18 21.87 12.52
C LEU A 159 4.21 23.02 12.50
N ILE A 160 4.54 23.54 13.68
CA ILE A 160 5.44 24.69 13.84
C ILE A 160 6.51 24.43 14.88
N ASN A 161 7.51 25.30 14.97
CA ASN A 161 8.46 25.27 16.08
C ASN A 161 7.81 25.83 17.36
N PRO A 162 8.22 25.35 18.55
CA PRO A 162 7.74 25.90 19.81
C PRO A 162 8.05 27.40 19.94
N GLY A 163 7.03 28.20 20.26
CA GLY A 163 7.16 29.65 20.45
C GLY A 163 7.03 30.50 19.18
N ASP A 164 6.99 29.88 17.99
CA ASP A 164 6.71 30.59 16.76
C ASP A 164 5.22 30.95 16.68
N SER A 165 4.93 32.23 16.47
CA SER A 165 3.57 32.75 16.23
C SER A 165 3.33 33.13 14.77
N SER A 166 4.40 33.14 13.96
CA SER A 166 4.40 33.64 12.58
C SER A 166 3.79 32.64 11.60
N ASP A 167 2.89 33.14 10.76
CA ASP A 167 2.35 32.60 9.50
C ASP A 167 2.47 31.10 9.24
N LEU A 168 1.30 30.49 9.00
CA LEU A 168 1.09 29.10 8.59
C LEU A 168 2.12 28.68 7.53
N ARG A 169 3.24 28.10 7.99
CA ARG A 169 4.26 27.57 7.10
C ARG A 169 3.76 26.26 6.49
N ASN A 170 4.34 25.88 5.36
CA ASN A 170 3.88 24.78 4.54
C ASN A 170 4.13 23.36 5.13
N VAL A 171 4.35 23.21 6.44
CA VAL A 171 4.49 21.89 7.10
C VAL A 171 3.24 21.61 7.93
N TRP A 172 2.59 20.50 7.61
CA TRP A 172 1.31 20.11 8.21
C TRP A 172 1.35 18.66 8.66
N ILE A 173 0.56 18.36 9.69
CA ILE A 173 0.31 16.98 10.13
C ILE A 173 -1.15 16.61 9.85
N GLY A 174 -1.33 15.49 9.15
CA GLY A 174 -2.61 14.94 8.75
C GLY A 174 -3.08 13.81 9.66
N PHE A 175 -4.38 13.77 9.90
CA PHE A 175 -5.07 12.69 10.60
C PHE A 175 -6.38 12.39 9.88
N ASN A 176 -6.68 11.13 9.60
CA ASN A 176 -7.92 10.78 8.93
C ASN A 176 -8.60 9.56 9.55
N ILE A 177 -9.92 9.61 9.62
CA ILE A 177 -10.78 8.51 10.08
C ILE A 177 -11.79 8.22 8.98
N GLY A 178 -11.93 6.94 8.63
CA GLY A 178 -12.87 6.47 7.63
C GLY A 178 -13.81 5.41 8.18
N GLU A 179 -15.08 5.48 7.79
CA GLU A 179 -16.07 4.45 8.09
C GLU A 179 -16.85 4.06 6.82
N ARG A 180 -17.25 2.79 6.74
CA ARG A 180 -18.03 2.23 5.64
C ARG A 180 -19.47 2.02 6.10
N PHE A 181 -20.40 2.66 5.42
CA PHE A 181 -21.82 2.52 5.65
C PHE A 181 -22.42 1.62 4.57
N SER A 182 -23.24 0.65 4.94
CA SER A 182 -23.98 -0.14 3.96
C SER A 182 -25.02 0.72 3.26
N ASP A 183 -24.97 0.79 1.94
CA ASP A 183 -25.94 1.48 1.09
C ASP A 183 -27.31 0.76 1.11
N ARG A 184 -27.34 -0.52 1.50
CA ARG A 184 -28.58 -1.31 1.66
C ARG A 184 -29.35 -1.03 2.95
N VAL A 185 -28.74 -0.37 3.95
CA VAL A 185 -29.41 -0.07 5.24
C VAL A 185 -30.33 1.16 5.12
N PHE A 186 -30.42 1.79 3.93
CA PHE A 186 -30.97 3.12 3.76
C PHE A 186 -31.85 3.29 2.51
N ASP A 187 -33.10 2.84 2.57
CA ASP A 187 -34.18 3.39 1.71
C ASP A 187 -34.58 4.83 2.14
N ASP A 188 -34.15 5.25 3.34
CA ASP A 188 -34.37 6.58 3.89
C ASP A 188 -33.09 7.43 3.85
N LYS A 189 -33.04 8.34 2.87
CA LYS A 189 -31.94 9.30 2.70
C LYS A 189 -31.74 10.21 3.92
N GLN A 190 -32.80 10.55 4.66
CA GLN A 190 -32.66 11.40 5.85
C GLN A 190 -31.96 10.67 6.99
N LYS A 191 -32.26 9.37 7.17
CA LYS A 191 -31.56 8.53 8.15
C LYS A 191 -30.09 8.36 7.80
N GLN A 192 -29.78 8.20 6.51
CA GLN A 192 -28.40 8.13 6.01
C GLN A 192 -27.63 9.43 6.34
N ASP A 193 -28.18 10.59 5.97
CA ASP A 193 -27.52 11.87 6.22
C ASP A 193 -27.30 12.12 7.71
N ARG A 194 -28.25 11.71 8.57
CA ARG A 194 -28.07 11.79 10.03
C ARG A 194 -26.91 10.93 10.53
N LEU A 195 -26.79 9.68 10.07
CA LEU A 195 -25.70 8.81 10.50
C LEU A 195 -24.33 9.30 10.03
N ILE A 196 -24.25 9.78 8.79
CA ILE A 196 -23.02 10.36 8.24
C ILE A 196 -22.62 11.62 9.02
N ARG A 197 -23.58 12.49 9.35
CA ARG A 197 -23.34 13.66 10.20
C ARG A 197 -22.90 13.26 11.60
N ASN A 198 -23.58 12.31 12.23
CA ASN A 198 -23.21 11.81 13.56
C ASN A 198 -21.80 11.24 13.58
N PHE A 199 -21.41 10.49 12.53
CA PHE A 199 -20.05 10.01 12.34
C PHE A 199 -19.08 11.19 12.23
N ALA A 200 -19.30 12.13 11.30
CA ALA A 200 -18.43 13.29 11.13
C ALA A 200 -18.27 14.10 12.44
N ASP A 201 -19.36 14.35 13.16
CA ASP A 201 -19.35 15.05 14.45
C ASP A 201 -18.58 14.25 15.51
N SER A 202 -18.74 12.92 15.55
CA SER A 202 -17.96 12.06 16.45
C SER A 202 -16.46 12.10 16.16
N THR A 203 -16.07 12.18 14.87
CA THR A 203 -14.65 12.23 14.48
C THR A 203 -13.96 13.51 14.97
N ILE A 204 -14.69 14.62 15.11
CA ILE A 204 -14.16 15.86 15.70
C ILE A 204 -13.76 15.63 17.16
N THR A 205 -14.56 14.88 17.92
CA THR A 205 -14.25 14.57 19.32
C THR A 205 -13.02 13.68 19.43
N VAL A 206 -12.91 12.67 18.56
CA VAL A 206 -11.73 11.80 18.48
C VAL A 206 -10.49 12.63 18.15
N TYR A 207 -10.57 13.51 17.14
CA TYR A 207 -9.48 14.38 16.74
C TYR A 207 -9.02 15.32 17.85
N LYS A 208 -9.95 15.97 18.56
CA LYS A 208 -9.63 16.88 19.67
C LYS A 208 -8.90 16.20 20.82
N ASN A 209 -9.18 14.91 21.03
CA ASN A 209 -8.54 14.09 22.07
C ASN A 209 -7.28 13.37 21.55
N HIS A 210 -6.94 13.51 20.25
CA HIS A 210 -5.78 12.86 19.66
C HIS A 210 -4.50 13.60 20.06
N ASN A 211 -3.53 12.87 20.60
CA ASN A 211 -2.22 13.39 20.89
C ASN A 211 -1.24 12.92 19.80
N PHE A 212 -0.83 13.85 18.94
CA PHE A 212 0.09 13.57 17.85
C PHE A 212 1.48 13.23 18.36
N LYS A 213 2.02 12.09 17.91
CA LYS A 213 3.43 11.77 18.12
C LYS A 213 4.25 12.16 16.89
N THR A 214 5.38 12.81 17.13
CA THR A 214 6.29 13.29 16.07
C THR A 214 7.57 12.48 15.95
N ASN A 215 7.66 11.35 16.65
CA ASN A 215 8.82 10.45 16.64
C ASN A 215 8.88 9.56 15.39
N TYR A 216 7.75 9.35 14.70
CA TYR A 216 7.69 8.53 13.51
C TYR A 216 6.57 8.98 12.56
N LEU A 217 6.90 9.93 11.69
CA LEU A 217 6.01 10.55 10.71
C LEU A 217 6.36 10.07 9.30
N LYS A 218 5.39 9.65 8.50
CA LYS A 218 5.56 9.43 7.05
C LYS A 218 5.27 10.74 6.32
N ARG A 219 6.16 11.15 5.42
CA ARG A 219 5.84 12.20 4.44
C ARG A 219 4.95 11.64 3.36
N LEU A 220 3.79 12.24 3.18
CA LEU A 220 2.88 11.88 2.10
C LEU A 220 3.48 12.38 0.78
N SER A 221 3.44 11.55 -0.25
CA SER A 221 4.05 11.86 -1.56
C SER A 221 3.10 11.64 -2.73
N SER A 222 2.11 10.75 -2.60
CA SER A 222 1.13 10.51 -3.65
C SER A 222 -0.08 11.42 -3.55
N THR A 223 -0.60 11.84 -4.72
CA THR A 223 -1.83 12.62 -4.83
C THR A 223 -3.00 11.94 -4.11
N ALA A 224 -3.17 10.63 -4.29
CA ALA A 224 -4.24 9.87 -3.64
C ALA A 224 -4.22 9.93 -2.09
N GLU A 225 -3.04 9.97 -1.46
CA GLU A 225 -2.93 10.12 0.00
C GLU A 225 -3.11 11.56 0.48
N ILE A 226 -2.78 12.54 -0.37
CA ILE A 226 -2.73 13.97 -0.03
C ILE A 226 -4.04 14.70 -0.35
N ASP A 227 -4.79 14.27 -1.36
CA ASP A 227 -5.95 14.99 -1.92
C ASP A 227 -6.99 15.36 -0.85
N GLY A 228 -7.31 14.44 0.07
CA GLY A 228 -8.24 14.70 1.17
C GLY A 228 -7.79 15.84 2.09
N PHE A 229 -6.49 15.94 2.34
CA PHE A 229 -5.90 16.99 3.16
C PHE A 229 -5.75 18.32 2.41
N ILE A 230 -5.38 18.29 1.13
CA ILE A 230 -5.38 19.50 0.28
C ILE A 230 -6.79 20.09 0.22
N ASN A 231 -7.82 19.26 0.04
CA ASN A 231 -9.20 19.75 0.01
C ASN A 231 -9.62 20.39 1.34
N ALA A 232 -9.08 19.97 2.48
CA ALA A 232 -9.31 20.63 3.77
C ALA A 232 -8.70 22.05 3.80
N LEU A 233 -7.52 22.23 3.21
CA LEU A 233 -6.86 23.52 3.10
C LEU A 233 -7.55 24.45 2.08
N ASP A 234 -7.90 23.91 0.91
CA ASP A 234 -8.58 24.64 -0.16
C ASP A 234 -9.97 25.13 0.32
N ASN A 235 -10.73 24.31 1.06
CA ASN A 235 -12.03 24.71 1.66
C ASN A 235 -11.91 25.76 2.75
N ALA A 236 -10.76 25.85 3.42
CA ALA A 236 -10.48 26.90 4.38
C ALA A 236 -10.15 28.26 3.72
N GLY A 237 -10.04 28.30 2.39
CA GLY A 237 -9.67 29.50 1.64
C GLY A 237 -8.19 29.86 1.75
N LEU A 238 -7.34 28.91 2.15
CA LEU A 238 -5.90 29.14 2.25
C LEU A 238 -5.23 29.01 0.87
N SER A 239 -4.59 30.08 0.41
CA SER A 239 -3.75 30.03 -0.80
C SER A 239 -2.38 29.46 -0.43
N ILE A 240 -2.23 28.14 -0.55
CA ILE A 240 -0.99 27.43 -0.21
C ILE A 240 -0.25 27.05 -1.49
N ASP A 241 1.06 27.32 -1.49
CA ASP A 241 1.97 26.86 -2.53
C ASP A 241 2.11 25.33 -2.44
N LYS A 242 1.41 24.62 -3.34
CA LYS A 242 1.36 23.15 -3.37
C LYS A 242 2.73 22.53 -3.62
N GLU A 243 3.68 23.22 -4.26
CA GLU A 243 5.03 22.70 -4.52
C GLU A 243 5.89 22.66 -3.24
N LYS A 244 5.60 23.56 -2.29
CA LYS A 244 6.30 23.65 -1.01
C LYS A 244 5.54 22.98 0.13
N LEU A 245 4.37 22.42 -0.15
CA LEU A 245 3.52 21.77 0.83
C LEU A 245 4.11 20.43 1.26
N VAL A 246 4.34 20.30 2.56
CA VAL A 246 4.76 19.06 3.21
C VAL A 246 3.65 18.63 4.16
N ILE A 247 3.03 17.49 3.85
CA ILE A 247 2.06 16.84 4.73
C ILE A 247 2.69 15.59 5.32
N LEU A 248 2.73 15.54 6.65
CA LEU A 248 3.24 14.44 7.44
C LEU A 248 2.07 13.68 8.07
N LYS A 249 2.21 12.38 8.25
CA LYS A 249 1.21 11.56 8.92
C LYS A 249 1.87 10.61 9.92
N GLU A 250 1.35 10.61 11.15
CA GLU A 250 1.76 9.68 12.19
C GLU A 250 1.63 8.22 11.70
N GLN A 251 2.69 7.45 11.91
CA GLN A 251 2.71 6.03 11.62
C GLN A 251 2.47 5.22 12.89
N ASN A 252 1.77 4.10 12.73
CA ASN A 252 1.56 3.17 13.84
C ASN A 252 2.84 2.40 14.15
N GLY A 253 3.19 2.30 15.44
CA GLY A 253 4.36 1.55 15.92
C GLY A 253 5.66 2.33 15.82
N ASP A 254 6.78 1.59 15.71
CA ASP A 254 8.13 2.15 15.67
C ASP A 254 8.76 1.96 14.29
N TYR A 255 9.70 2.84 13.94
CA TYR A 255 10.47 2.77 12.69
C TYR A 255 11.16 1.41 12.48
N GLU A 256 11.68 0.80 13.55
CA GLU A 256 12.32 -0.53 13.49
C GLU A 256 11.34 -1.64 13.09
N THR A 257 10.05 -1.43 13.33
CA THR A 257 8.98 -2.39 13.01
C THR A 257 8.18 -2.01 11.77
N ARG A 258 8.63 -1.00 11.01
CA ARG A 258 7.89 -0.41 9.86
C ARG A 258 7.49 -1.40 8.78
N THR A 259 8.28 -2.45 8.59
CA THR A 259 7.99 -3.48 7.59
C THR A 259 6.95 -4.50 8.07
N GLY A 260 6.62 -4.49 9.36
CA GLY A 260 5.66 -5.39 9.99
C GLY A 260 5.95 -6.85 9.66
N LYS A 261 4.95 -7.54 9.09
CA LYS A 261 5.05 -8.97 8.73
C LYS A 261 5.41 -9.21 7.26
N SER A 262 5.71 -8.18 6.48
CA SER A 262 5.87 -8.30 5.02
C SER A 262 6.99 -9.26 4.59
N LEU A 263 8.15 -9.24 5.26
CA LEU A 263 9.24 -10.19 5.01
C LEU A 263 8.84 -11.62 5.37
N TRP A 264 8.16 -11.80 6.52
CA TRP A 264 7.67 -13.10 6.94
C TRP A 264 6.63 -13.65 5.96
N LEU A 265 5.68 -12.82 5.52
CA LEU A 265 4.69 -13.15 4.50
C LEU A 265 5.36 -13.53 3.17
N THR A 266 6.42 -12.83 2.78
CA THR A 266 7.21 -13.17 1.58
C THR A 266 7.79 -14.57 1.68
N LYS A 267 8.48 -14.88 2.79
CA LYS A 267 9.06 -16.22 3.02
C LYS A 267 7.98 -17.29 3.05
N PHE A 268 6.86 -17.02 3.73
CA PHE A 268 5.71 -17.91 3.81
C PHE A 268 5.11 -18.18 2.42
N PHE A 269 4.82 -17.12 1.65
CA PHE A 269 4.25 -17.24 0.31
C PHE A 269 5.20 -17.93 -0.66
N LEU A 270 6.50 -17.65 -0.60
CA LEU A 270 7.49 -18.33 -1.42
C LEU A 270 7.53 -19.84 -1.12
N LEU A 271 7.52 -20.22 0.17
CA LEU A 271 7.53 -21.61 0.58
C LEU A 271 6.25 -22.35 0.17
N ILE A 272 5.09 -21.82 0.55
CA ILE A 272 3.80 -22.46 0.29
C ILE A 272 3.54 -22.56 -1.22
N SER A 273 3.92 -21.56 -2.00
CA SER A 273 3.78 -21.57 -3.47
C SER A 273 4.52 -22.72 -4.13
N ASN A 274 5.73 -23.01 -3.66
CA ASN A 274 6.52 -24.11 -4.18
C ASN A 274 5.97 -25.47 -3.73
N ILE A 275 5.56 -25.60 -2.46
CA ILE A 275 4.96 -26.84 -1.93
C ILE A 275 3.64 -27.15 -2.65
N THR A 276 2.74 -26.17 -2.75
CA THR A 276 1.44 -26.33 -3.41
C THR A 276 1.59 -26.69 -4.88
N TRP A 277 2.55 -26.10 -5.60
CA TRP A 277 2.83 -26.48 -6.99
C TRP A 277 3.31 -27.93 -7.11
N ILE A 278 4.19 -28.37 -6.22
CA ILE A 278 4.65 -29.76 -6.17
C ILE A 278 3.44 -30.71 -5.97
N LEU A 279 2.53 -30.39 -5.04
CA LEU A 279 1.33 -31.20 -4.81
C LEU A 279 0.45 -31.28 -6.06
N PHE A 280 0.16 -30.17 -6.73
CA PHE A 280 -0.66 -30.18 -7.95
C PHE A 280 -0.06 -30.97 -9.11
N THR A 281 1.27 -31.13 -9.14
CA THR A 281 1.96 -31.80 -10.26
C THR A 281 2.30 -33.26 -9.98
N ILE A 282 2.26 -33.70 -8.71
CA ILE A 282 2.56 -35.08 -8.32
C ILE A 282 1.37 -36.02 -8.55
N PHE A 283 0.15 -35.63 -8.22
CA PHE A 283 -1.00 -36.55 -8.27
C PHE A 283 -1.53 -36.88 -9.67
N PRO A 284 -1.54 -35.96 -10.66
CA PRO A 284 -2.08 -36.25 -11.99
C PRO A 284 -1.34 -37.35 -12.77
N ARG A 285 -2.04 -38.04 -13.68
CA ARG A 285 -1.42 -38.98 -14.64
C ARG A 285 -0.61 -38.22 -15.70
N MET A 286 0.47 -38.83 -16.21
CA MET A 286 1.28 -38.22 -17.27
C MET A 286 0.91 -38.78 -18.63
N LYS A 287 1.03 -37.96 -19.67
CA LYS A 287 1.05 -38.47 -21.04
C LYS A 287 2.33 -39.28 -21.21
N ASN A 288 2.20 -40.55 -21.60
CA ASN A 288 3.36 -41.34 -22.01
C ASN A 288 3.98 -40.61 -23.20
N ALA A 289 5.19 -40.07 -23.02
CA ALA A 289 6.00 -39.63 -24.14
C ALA A 289 6.51 -40.90 -24.81
N LEU A 290 5.91 -41.23 -25.96
CA LEU A 290 6.59 -42.00 -27.00
C LEU A 290 7.74 -41.14 -27.53
#